data_AF-A0A969SGY6-F1
#
_entry.id   AF-A0A969SGY6-F1
#
_cell.length_a   1.000
_cell.length_b   1.000
_cell.length_c   1.000
_cell.angle_alpha   90.00
_cell.angle_beta   90.00
_cell.angle_gamma   90.00
#
_symmetry.space_group_name_H-M   'P 1'
#
loop_
_entity.id
_entity.type
_entity.pdbx_description
1 polymer ?
#
loop_
_entity_poly.entity_id
_entity_poly.type
_entity_poly.pdbx_seq_one_letter_code
_entity_poly.pdbx_strand_id
1 'polypeptide(L)' 'MTTTAQFAFESKTNVLAALTLFQSSRAGFVDCLIGIKNQKQGYATTLTFDKSAQRLPAFDTV' A
#
# COMPACT_ATOMS: atom_id res chain seq x y z
N MET A 1 -20.00 6.36 -23.56
CA MET A 1 -20.79 5.93 -22.39
C MET A 1 -19.85 5.91 -21.19
N THR A 2 -20.01 6.80 -20.23
CA THR A 2 -19.23 6.80 -18.98
C THR A 2 -19.91 5.91 -17.97
N THR A 3 -19.39 4.69 -17.80
CA THR A 3 -19.76 3.78 -16.72
C THR A 3 -19.15 4.30 -15.42
N THR A 4 -19.91 5.07 -14.66
CA THR A 4 -19.49 5.50 -13.32
C THR A 4 -19.66 4.33 -12.35
N ALA A 5 -18.57 3.68 -11.96
CA ALA A 5 -18.59 2.71 -10.86
C ALA A 5 -18.72 3.48 -9.53
N GLN A 6 -19.79 3.22 -8.78
CA GLN A 6 -20.08 3.92 -7.52
C GLN A 6 -19.19 3.45 -6.36
N PHE A 7 -18.62 2.25 -6.48
CA PHE A 7 -17.56 1.73 -5.62
C PHE A 7 -16.74 0.68 -6.38
N ALA A 8 -15.49 0.50 -5.96
CA ALA A 8 -14.61 -0.57 -6.41
C ALA A 8 -14.08 -1.31 -5.17
N PHE A 9 -14.02 -2.63 -5.25
CA PHE A 9 -13.39 -3.43 -4.21
C PHE A 9 -11.90 -3.56 -4.48
N GLU A 10 -11.13 -3.62 -3.41
CA GLU A 10 -9.71 -3.95 -3.54
C GLU A 10 -9.48 -5.43 -3.80
N SER A 11 -8.35 -5.73 -4.44
CA SER A 11 -7.93 -7.10 -4.70
C SER A 11 -7.71 -7.86 -3.39
N LYS A 12 -8.38 -9.01 -3.23
CA LYS A 12 -8.18 -9.92 -2.08
C LYS A 12 -6.70 -10.23 -1.84
N THR A 13 -5.94 -10.45 -2.90
CA THR A 13 -4.50 -10.76 -2.80
C THR A 13 -3.70 -9.56 -2.28
N ASN A 14 -4.06 -8.34 -2.68
CA ASN A 14 -3.42 -7.12 -2.16
C ASN A 14 -3.76 -6.93 -0.69
N VAL A 15 -5.03 -7.10 -0.32
CA VAL A 15 -5.50 -6.98 1.06
C VAL A 15 -4.81 -8.00 1.98
N LEU A 16 -4.68 -9.25 1.55
CA LEU A 16 -4.00 -10.28 2.35
C LEU A 16 -2.52 -9.98 2.53
N ALA A 17 -1.81 -9.57 1.47
CA ALA A 17 -0.39 -9.21 1.58
C ALA A 17 -0.20 -7.99 2.50
N ALA A 18 -1.06 -6.98 2.37
CA ALA A 18 -1.05 -5.81 3.24
C ALA A 18 -1.35 -6.17 4.71
N LEU A 19 -2.27 -7.11 4.95
CA LEU A 19 -2.61 -7.59 6.29
C LEU A 19 -1.42 -8.31 6.94
N THR A 20 -0.74 -9.18 6.20
CA THR A 20 0.47 -9.85 6.70
C THR A 20 1.56 -8.84 7.05
N LEU A 21 1.79 -7.84 6.18
CA LEU A 21 2.79 -6.80 6.43
C LEU A 21 2.41 -5.93 7.64
N PHE A 22 1.13 -5.56 7.75
CA PHE A 22 0.59 -4.80 8.87
C PHE A 22 0.79 -5.53 10.20
N GLN A 23 0.48 -6.83 10.28
CA GLN A 23 0.67 -7.64 11.48
C GLN A 23 2.15 -7.75 11.92
N SER A 24 3.08 -7.58 10.98
CA SER A 24 4.53 -7.65 11.23
C SER A 24 5.21 -6.29 11.41
N SER A 25 4.48 -5.18 11.32
CA SER A 25 5.06 -3.84 11.30
C SER A 25 4.38 -2.87 12.28
N ARG A 26 4.95 -1.66 12.40
CA ARG A 26 4.34 -0.54 13.13
C ARG A 26 3.63 0.45 12.21
N ALA A 27 3.60 0.19 10.91
CA ALA A 27 2.95 1.06 9.95
C ALA A 27 1.42 0.86 9.98
N GLY A 28 0.68 1.81 9.42
CA GLY A 28 -0.75 1.63 9.22
C GLY A 28 -1.03 0.56 8.17
N PHE A 29 -2.20 -0.09 8.27
CA PHE A 29 -2.65 -1.03 7.24
C PHE A 29 -2.73 -0.36 5.86
N VAL A 30 -3.16 0.91 5.80
CA VAL A 30 -3.24 1.68 4.56
C VAL A 30 -1.86 1.89 3.94
N ASP A 31 -0.82 2.17 4.73
CA ASP A 31 0.56 2.30 4.24
C ASP A 31 1.05 1.00 3.62
N CYS A 32 0.77 -0.13 4.30
CA CYS A 32 1.09 -1.45 3.79
C CYS A 32 0.39 -1.72 2.45
N LEU A 33 -0.89 -1.37 2.33
CA LEU A 33 -1.66 -1.55 1.11
C LEU A 33 -1.14 -0.68 -0.04
N ILE A 34 -0.79 0.58 0.22
CA ILE A 34 -0.21 1.49 -0.77
C ILE A 34 1.13 0.93 -1.26
N GLY A 35 2.02 0.50 -0.36
CA GLY A 35 3.31 -0.08 -0.71
C GLY A 35 3.17 -1.31 -1.63
N ILE A 36 2.28 -2.25 -1.27
CA ILE A 36 2.01 -3.45 -2.08
C ILE A 36 1.47 -3.07 -3.47
N LYS A 37 0.55 -2.10 -3.55
CA LYS A 37 0.00 -1.65 -4.84
C LYS A 37 1.08 -1.02 -5.71
N ASN A 38 1.90 -0.15 -5.14
CA ASN A 38 2.93 0.56 -5.90
C ASN A 38 3.98 -0.41 -6.44
N GLN A 39 4.42 -1.37 -5.61
CA GLN A 39 5.33 -2.44 -6.04
C GLN A 39 4.73 -3.27 -7.18
N LYS A 40 3.45 -3.65 -7.08
CA LYS A 40 2.77 -4.42 -8.13
C LYS A 40 2.58 -3.64 -9.44
N GLN A 41 2.53 -2.32 -9.37
CA GLN A 41 2.50 -1.44 -10.54
C GLN A 41 3.89 -1.16 -11.12
N GLY A 42 4.96 -1.71 -10.51
CA GLY A 42 6.34 -1.57 -10.99
C GLY A 42 7.04 -0.31 -10.52
N TYR A 43 6.46 0.45 -9.58
CA TYR A 43 7.16 1.60 -8.99
C TYR A 43 8.26 1.12 -8.06
N ALA A 44 9.41 1.79 -8.14
CA ALA A 44 10.59 1.45 -7.34
C ALA A 44 10.41 1.76 -5.85
N THR A 45 9.88 2.94 -5.52
CA THR A 45 9.77 3.46 -4.16
C THR A 45 8.53 4.35 -4.00
N THR A 46 7.93 4.32 -2.82
CA THR A 46 6.90 5.26 -2.38
C THR A 46 7.50 6.29 -1.42
N LEU A 47 7.48 7.57 -1.77
CA LEU A 47 7.96 8.61 -0.86
C LEU A 47 6.89 8.96 0.18
N THR A 48 7.31 9.12 1.44
CA THR A 48 6.42 9.45 2.56
C THR A 48 7.05 10.41 3.55
N PHE A 49 6.21 11.19 4.24
CA PHE A 49 6.58 11.98 5.41
C PHE A 49 6.28 11.24 6.73
N ASP A 50 5.62 10.07 6.68
CA ASP A 50 5.28 9.27 7.85
C ASP A 50 6.47 8.40 8.28
N LYS A 51 6.94 8.64 9.52
CA LYS A 51 8.12 7.95 10.10
C LYS A 51 7.90 6.47 10.42
N SER A 52 6.66 6.02 10.52
CA SER A 52 6.32 4.61 10.68
C SER A 52 6.29 3.92 9.32
N ALA A 53 5.69 4.57 8.31
CA ALA A 53 5.63 4.07 6.94
C ALA A 53 7.02 3.99 6.28
N GLN A 54 7.93 4.94 6.56
CA GLN A 54 9.31 4.92 6.02
C GLN A 54 10.10 3.65 6.39
N ARG A 55 9.65 2.89 7.40
CA ARG A 55 10.29 1.63 7.83
C ARG A 55 9.86 0.44 6.98
N LEU A 56 8.84 0.62 6.13
CA LEU A 56 8.40 -0.41 5.20
C LEU A 56 9.38 -0.50 4.03
N PRO A 57 9.70 -1.70 3.50
CA PRO A 57 10.65 -1.86 2.40
C PRO A 57 10.28 -1.11 1.11
N ALA A 58 9.00 -0.82 0.91
CA ALA A 58 8.49 -0.13 -0.28
C ALA A 58 8.55 1.40 -0.17
N PHE A 59 9.03 1.95 0.94
CA PHE A 59 8.94 3.36 1.28
C PHE A 59 10.31 3.99 1.51
N ASP A 60 10.39 5.29 1.23
CA ASP A 60 11.53 6.13 1.58
C ASP A 60 11.04 7.52 2.02
N THR A 61 11.91 8.31 2.63
CA THR A 61 11.65 9.70 2.98
C THR A 61 11.80 10.62 1.76
N VAL A 62 10.97 11.66 1.70
CA VAL A 62 11.13 12.78 0.74
C VAL A 62 12.44 13.53 1.01
#